data_AF-A0A7D9MF67-F1
#
_entry.id   AF-A0A7D9MF67-F1
#
_cell.length_a   1.000
_cell.length_b   1.000
_cell.length_c   1.000
_cell.angle_alpha   90.00
_cell.angle_beta   90.00
_cell.angle_gamma   90.00
#
_symmetry.space_group_name_H-M   'P 1'
#
loop_
_entity.id
_entity.type
_entity.pdbx_description
1 polymer ?
#
loop_
_entity_poly.entity_id
_entity_poly.type
_entity_poly.pdbx_seq_one_letter_code
_entity_poly.pdbx_strand_id
1 'polypeptide(L)'
;MATELQEETLVQLDEFDIETGLPAFMFLVLDKLEECFDNPTTDTSHIQAQYVVVDKTVNLLKSIAESNEEDRLEWEALAQVFSALLFVVQEHLITQTLRPSSISVRQCDTVRTGAPGRPPFYIPAETLEDLRGIGFSWKKIAQFFGVSRWT
;
A
#
# COMPACT_ATOMS: atom_id res chain seq x y z
N MET A 1 31.67 -18.68 41.63
CA MET A 1 31.54 -19.34 40.32
C MET A 1 30.16 -18.97 39.81
N ALA A 2 29.89 -17.77 39.31
CA ALA A 2 30.55 -16.98 38.25
C ALA A 2 30.49 -17.69 36.88
N THR A 3 30.01 -16.90 35.90
CA THR A 3 29.74 -17.10 34.46
C THR A 3 28.30 -17.49 34.11
N GLU A 4 27.60 -16.90 33.12
CA GLU A 4 27.90 -15.88 32.11
C GLU A 4 26.56 -15.43 31.45
N LEU A 5 26.44 -14.14 31.17
CA LEU A 5 25.87 -13.50 29.97
C LEU A 5 24.39 -13.72 29.59
N GLN A 6 23.59 -12.66 29.76
CA GLN A 6 23.00 -11.91 28.62
C GLN A 6 22.25 -10.66 29.13
N GLU A 7 23.03 -9.64 29.45
CA GLU A 7 22.66 -8.25 29.17
C GLU A 7 23.16 -7.90 27.76
N GLU A 8 22.68 -6.76 27.26
CA GLU A 8 23.09 -6.10 26.01
C GLU A 8 22.27 -6.42 24.76
N THR A 9 21.17 -5.68 24.63
CA THR A 9 20.93 -4.87 23.42
C THR A 9 19.95 -3.73 23.76
N LEU A 10 20.38 -2.85 24.66
CA LEU A 10 19.87 -1.48 24.71
C LEU A 10 20.67 -0.70 23.66
N VAL A 11 20.09 -0.49 22.48
CA VAL A 11 20.62 0.48 21.53
C VAL A 11 20.45 1.84 22.20
N GLN A 12 21.54 2.36 22.76
CA GLN A 12 21.63 3.70 23.33
C GLN A 12 21.35 4.72 22.23
N LEU A 13 20.32 5.55 22.44
CA LEU A 13 19.91 6.66 21.58
C LEU A 13 20.81 7.91 21.74
N ASP A 14 22.01 7.78 22.32
CA ASP A 14 22.82 8.92 22.78
C ASP A 14 23.80 9.46 21.72
N GLU A 15 23.82 8.90 20.49
CA GLU A 15 24.75 9.32 19.44
C GLU A 15 24.12 9.25 18.04
N PHE A 16 22.88 9.72 17.88
CA PHE A 16 22.33 10.01 16.56
C PHE A 16 22.71 11.43 16.16
N ASP A 17 23.81 11.57 15.42
CA ASP A 17 24.20 12.85 14.84
C ASP A 17 23.18 13.27 13.77
N ILE A 18 22.47 14.35 14.05
CA ILE A 18 21.44 14.90 13.16
C ILE A 18 22.09 15.45 11.88
N GLU A 19 23.31 15.98 11.94
CA GLU A 19 23.94 16.61 10.76
C GLU A 19 24.41 15.57 9.74
N THR A 20 24.96 14.44 10.19
CA THR A 20 25.47 13.39 9.28
C THR A 20 24.51 12.21 9.10
N GLY A 21 23.75 11.85 10.13
CA GLY A 21 22.88 10.68 10.15
C GLY A 21 21.49 10.94 9.56
N LEU A 22 20.93 12.14 9.75
CA LEU A 22 19.59 12.46 9.28
C LEU A 22 19.46 12.43 7.75
N PRO A 23 20.38 13.03 6.96
CA PRO A 23 20.28 12.97 5.51
C PRO A 23 20.31 11.53 5.00
N ALA A 24 21.23 10.70 5.50
CA ALA A 24 21.35 9.30 5.12
C ALA A 24 20.08 8.50 5.48
N PHE A 25 19.51 8.75 6.66
CA PHE A 25 18.24 8.16 7.08
C PHE A 25 17.09 8.56 6.16
N MET A 26 16.96 9.85 5.82
CA MET A 26 15.91 10.33 4.92
C MET A 26 16.01 9.70 3.52
N PHE A 27 17.22 9.61 2.97
CA PHE A 27 17.45 8.90 1.71
C PHE A 27 17.03 7.44 1.79
N LEU A 28 17.36 6.74 2.88
CA LEU A 28 16.95 5.36 3.08
C LEU A 28 15.42 5.23 3.14
N VAL A 29 14.71 6.15 3.80
CA VAL A 29 13.24 6.16 3.84
C VAL A 29 12.67 6.34 2.43
N LEU A 30 13.21 7.26 1.64
CA LEU A 30 12.76 7.51 0.27
C LEU A 30 13.02 6.30 -0.64
N ASP A 31 14.21 5.70 -0.58
CA ASP A 31 14.58 4.50 -1.35
C ASP A 31 13.65 3.32 -1.04
N LYS A 32 13.32 3.13 0.26
CA LYS A 32 12.37 2.10 0.70
C LYS A 32 10.93 2.37 0.26
N LEU A 33 10.54 3.63 0.16
CA LEU A 33 9.24 4.00 -0.38
C LEU A 33 9.14 3.74 -1.89
N GLU A 34 10.17 4.12 -2.64
CA GLU A 34 10.27 3.87 -4.08
C GLU A 34 10.16 2.36 -4.37
N GLU A 35 10.91 1.52 -3.62
CA GLU A 35 10.83 0.07 -3.72
C GLU A 35 9.40 -0.47 -3.47
N CYS A 36 8.66 0.14 -2.52
CA CYS A 36 7.28 -0.26 -2.24
C CYS A 36 6.31 0.09 -3.37
N PHE A 37 6.50 1.22 -4.03
CA PHE A 37 5.62 1.66 -5.12
C PHE A 37 5.88 0.91 -6.44
N ASP A 38 7.14 0.57 -6.72
CA ASP A 38 7.53 -0.09 -7.97
C ASP A 38 7.15 -1.57 -7.99
N ASN A 39 7.05 -2.22 -6.84
CA ASN A 39 6.73 -3.63 -6.74
C ASN A 39 5.23 -3.87 -6.45
N PRO A 40 4.41 -4.31 -7.44
CA PRO A 40 2.98 -4.55 -7.26
C PRO A 40 2.66 -5.80 -6.43
N THR A 41 3.68 -6.53 -5.98
CA THR A 41 3.57 -7.71 -5.09
C THR A 41 4.02 -7.42 -3.66
N THR A 42 4.42 -6.18 -3.36
CA THR A 42 4.81 -5.77 -2.01
C THR A 42 3.68 -6.08 -1.03
N ASP A 43 4.02 -6.82 0.03
CA ASP A 43 3.06 -7.18 1.06
C ASP A 43 2.50 -5.92 1.73
N THR A 44 1.19 -5.93 1.98
CA THR A 44 0.48 -4.84 2.64
C THR A 44 1.08 -4.56 4.03
N SER A 45 1.63 -5.59 4.70
CA SER A 45 2.35 -5.45 5.97
C SER A 45 3.62 -4.59 5.85
N HIS A 46 4.36 -4.73 4.74
CA HIS A 46 5.58 -3.97 4.49
C HIS A 46 5.27 -2.49 4.23
N ILE A 47 4.20 -2.21 3.50
CA ILE A 47 3.76 -0.84 3.22
C ILE A 47 3.24 -0.16 4.50
N GLN A 48 2.55 -0.90 5.37
CA GLN A 48 2.16 -0.40 6.70
C GLN A 48 3.38 -0.07 7.57
N ALA A 49 4.43 -0.90 7.54
CA ALA A 49 5.67 -0.59 8.25
C ALA A 49 6.31 0.70 7.72
N GLN A 50 6.34 0.91 6.40
CA GLN A 50 6.86 2.14 5.81
C GLN A 50 6.00 3.36 6.16
N TYR A 51 4.67 3.23 6.18
CA TYR A 51 3.79 4.30 6.65
C TYR A 51 4.18 4.77 8.07
N VAL A 52 4.43 3.85 8.99
CA VAL A 52 4.84 4.18 10.37
C VAL A 52 6.20 4.89 10.41
N VAL A 53 7.16 4.46 9.57
CA VAL A 53 8.48 5.10 9.51
C VAL A 53 8.37 6.54 9.00
N VAL A 54 7.57 6.76 7.95
CA VAL A 54 7.34 8.11 7.40
C VAL A 54 6.61 9.00 8.41
N ASP A 55 5.59 8.50 9.11
CA ASP A 55 4.87 9.25 10.15
C ASP A 55 5.80 9.67 11.29
N LYS A 56 6.64 8.74 11.77
CA LYS A 56 7.68 9.06 12.75
C LYS A 56 8.68 10.10 12.24
N THR A 57 9.04 10.02 10.96
CA THR A 57 9.95 11.00 10.32
C THR A 57 9.31 12.39 10.28
N VAL A 58 8.02 12.49 9.95
CA VAL A 58 7.26 13.75 10.00
C VAL A 58 7.26 14.34 11.42
N ASN A 59 7.00 13.51 12.43
CA ASN A 59 6.97 13.96 13.81
C ASN A 59 8.36 14.40 14.31
N LEU A 60 9.42 13.69 13.91
CA LEU A 60 10.80 14.09 14.18
C LEU A 60 11.11 15.46 13.56
N LEU A 61 10.76 15.65 12.29
CA LEU A 61 10.99 16.91 11.56
C LEU A 61 10.27 18.09 12.21
N LYS A 62 9.02 17.89 12.65
CA LYS A 62 8.26 18.91 13.40
C LYS A 62 8.93 19.22 14.74
N SER A 63 9.37 18.20 15.46
CA SER A 63 10.09 18.40 16.72
C SER A 63 11.40 19.16 16.54
N ILE A 64 12.12 18.91 15.44
CA ILE A 64 13.34 19.66 15.10
C ILE A 64 12.98 21.12 14.80
N ALA A 65 11.94 21.36 13.99
CA ALA A 65 11.45 22.70 13.67
C ALA A 65 11.06 23.50 14.93
N GLU A 66 10.42 22.85 15.91
CA GLU A 66 10.06 23.49 17.19
C GLU A 66 11.29 23.86 18.03
N SER A 67 12.40 23.13 17.87
CA SER A 67 13.64 23.34 18.63
C SER A 67 14.68 24.24 17.94
N ASN A 68 14.59 24.41 16.62
CA ASN A 68 15.49 25.23 15.82
C ASN A 68 14.74 26.41 15.21
N GLU A 69 14.79 27.57 15.87
CA GLU A 69 14.14 28.81 15.40
C GLU A 69 14.77 29.38 14.13
N GLU A 70 16.06 29.14 13.90
CA GLU A 70 16.82 29.73 12.78
C GLU A 70 16.41 29.10 11.44
N ASP A 71 16.27 27.77 11.41
CA ASP A 71 15.89 27.00 10.20
C ASP A 71 14.45 26.46 10.27
N ARG A 72 13.59 27.04 11.14
CA ARG A 72 12.25 26.50 11.39
C ARG A 72 11.45 26.30 10.12
N LEU A 73 11.50 27.26 9.20
CA LEU A 73 10.72 27.24 7.96
C LEU A 73 11.17 26.12 7.03
N GLU A 74 12.47 25.85 6.97
CA GLU A 74 13.08 24.78 6.20
C GLU A 74 12.67 23.41 6.76
N TRP A 75 12.71 23.25 8.09
CA TRP A 75 12.28 22.02 8.76
C TRP A 75 10.77 21.79 8.64
N GLU A 76 9.95 22.84 8.74
CA GLU A 76 8.50 22.76 8.50
C GLU A 76 8.20 22.38 7.04
N ALA A 77 8.89 23.00 6.08
CA ALA A 77 8.75 22.67 4.67
C ALA A 77 9.11 21.21 4.39
N LEU A 78 10.19 20.71 5.00
CA LEU A 78 10.60 19.32 4.89
C LEU A 78 9.58 18.37 5.54
N ALA A 79 9.07 18.70 6.74
CA ALA A 79 8.00 17.95 7.38
C ALA A 79 6.75 17.89 6.50
N GLN A 80 6.46 18.97 5.78
CA GLN A 80 5.31 19.05 4.88
C GLN A 80 5.49 18.17 3.64
N VAL A 81 6.69 18.10 3.07
CA VAL A 81 7.01 17.15 1.98
C VAL A 81 6.83 15.71 2.45
N PHE A 82 7.36 15.34 3.61
CA PHE A 82 7.19 13.99 4.16
C PHE A 82 5.72 13.69 4.54
N SER A 83 4.95 14.71 4.94
CA SER A 83 3.50 14.55 5.19
C SER A 83 2.74 14.28 3.89
N ALA A 84 3.12 14.93 2.78
CA ALA A 84 2.55 14.63 1.47
C ALA A 84 2.90 13.21 1.03
N LEU A 85 4.14 12.76 1.25
CA LEU A 85 4.54 11.37 0.97
C LEU A 85 3.74 10.37 1.82
N LEU A 86 3.52 10.67 3.10
CA LEU A 86 2.70 9.84 3.99
C LEU A 86 1.28 9.65 3.44
N PHE A 87 0.69 10.72 2.90
CA PHE A 87 -0.61 10.67 2.25
C PHE A 87 -0.62 9.75 1.02
N VAL A 88 0.42 9.83 0.17
CA VAL A 88 0.55 8.95 -1.00
C VAL A 88 0.66 7.47 -0.59
N VAL A 89 1.43 7.16 0.46
CA VAL A 89 1.53 5.80 1.00
C VAL A 89 0.18 5.31 1.51
N GLN A 90 -0.60 6.18 2.15
CA GLN A 90 -1.93 5.86 2.63
C GLN A 90 -2.91 5.57 1.47
N GLU A 91 -2.91 6.39 0.42
CA GLU A 91 -3.72 6.11 -0.78
C GLU A 91 -3.32 4.79 -1.44
N HIS A 92 -2.03 4.48 -1.47
CA HIS A 92 -1.54 3.23 -2.03
C HIS A 92 -2.01 2.02 -1.21
N LEU A 93 -2.00 2.10 0.14
CA LEU A 93 -2.57 1.08 1.02
C LEU A 93 -4.08 0.86 0.76
N ILE A 94 -4.84 1.94 0.60
CA ILE A 94 -6.27 1.87 0.30
C ILE A 94 -6.47 1.18 -1.06
N THR A 95 -5.68 1.55 -2.06
CA THR A 95 -5.75 0.95 -3.40
C THR A 95 -5.41 -0.54 -3.38
N GLN A 96 -4.41 -0.96 -2.60
CA GLN A 96 -4.05 -2.37 -2.47
C GLN A 96 -5.10 -3.18 -1.69
N THR A 97 -5.69 -2.61 -0.63
CA THR A 97 -6.73 -3.30 0.16
C THR A 97 -8.06 -3.41 -0.58
N LEU A 98 -8.37 -2.46 -1.46
CA LEU A 98 -9.53 -2.52 -2.37
C LEU A 98 -9.29 -3.42 -3.60
N ARG A 99 -8.04 -3.81 -3.87
CA ARG A 99 -7.72 -4.71 -4.98
C ARG A 99 -8.29 -6.10 -4.67
N PRO A 100 -9.15 -6.68 -5.54
CA PRO A 100 -9.66 -8.02 -5.33
C PRO A 100 -8.50 -9.03 -5.27
N SER A 101 -8.26 -9.59 -4.10
CA SER A 101 -7.12 -10.48 -3.80
C SER A 101 -7.19 -11.83 -4.53
N SER A 102 -8.38 -12.23 -4.95
CA SER A 102 -8.56 -13.30 -5.92
C SER A 102 -9.93 -13.21 -6.57
N ILE A 103 -9.98 -13.47 -7.87
CA ILE A 103 -11.22 -13.92 -8.50
C ILE A 103 -11.29 -15.40 -8.15
N SER A 104 -12.24 -15.81 -7.30
CA SER A 104 -12.58 -17.22 -7.17
C SER A 104 -13.12 -17.68 -8.52
N VAL A 105 -12.25 -18.23 -9.36
CA VAL A 105 -12.66 -18.92 -10.57
C VAL A 105 -13.22 -20.26 -10.09
N ARG A 106 -14.49 -20.26 -9.70
CA ARG A 106 -15.22 -21.53 -9.67
C ARG A 106 -15.16 -22.08 -11.09
N GLN A 107 -14.52 -23.23 -11.25
CA GLN A 107 -14.73 -24.04 -12.45
C GLN A 107 -16.20 -24.45 -12.43
N CYS A 108 -17.04 -23.64 -13.06
CA CYS A 108 -18.40 -24.03 -13.36
C CYS A 108 -18.30 -25.10 -14.45
N ASP A 109 -18.64 -26.34 -14.11
CA ASP A 109 -18.81 -27.38 -15.11
C ASP A 109 -19.82 -26.89 -16.14
N THR A 110 -19.35 -26.72 -17.37
CA THR A 110 -20.20 -26.32 -18.48
C THR A 110 -21.01 -27.55 -18.89
N VAL A 111 -22.22 -27.69 -18.34
CA VAL A 111 -23.18 -28.69 -18.81
C VAL A 111 -23.56 -28.30 -20.24
N ARG A 112 -22.99 -28.99 -21.24
CA ARG A 112 -23.34 -28.81 -22.64
C ARG A 112 -24.69 -29.46 -22.92
N THR A 113 -25.77 -28.75 -22.61
CA THR A 113 -27.15 -29.18 -22.91
C THR A 113 -27.54 -29.02 -24.38
N GLY A 114 -26.67 -28.45 -25.22
CA GLY A 114 -26.91 -28.28 -26.67
C GLY A 114 -27.93 -27.19 -27.03
N ALA A 115 -28.59 -26.56 -26.05
CA ALA A 115 -29.45 -25.41 -26.23
C ALA A 115 -28.76 -24.12 -25.75
N PRO A 116 -28.93 -22.96 -26.41
CA PRO A 116 -28.48 -21.68 -25.87
C PRO A 116 -29.25 -21.40 -24.57
N GLY A 117 -28.57 -21.59 -23.43
CA GLY A 117 -29.17 -21.48 -22.11
C GLY A 117 -28.86 -20.14 -21.47
N ARG A 118 -29.92 -19.44 -21.05
CA ARG A 118 -29.86 -18.35 -20.07
C ARG A 118 -29.06 -18.84 -18.84
N PRO A 119 -28.19 -18.02 -18.23
CA PRO A 119 -27.48 -18.41 -17.03
C PRO A 119 -28.45 -18.87 -15.94
N PRO A 120 -28.03 -19.78 -15.05
CA PRO A 120 -28.88 -20.28 -13.97
C PRO A 120 -29.23 -19.21 -12.93
N PHE A 121 -28.64 -18.01 -13.03
CA PHE A 121 -28.89 -16.87 -12.17
C PHE A 121 -29.11 -15.60 -13.00
N TYR A 122 -29.88 -14.67 -12.43
CA TYR A 122 -30.15 -13.37 -13.04
C TYR A 122 -29.00 -12.40 -12.74
N ILE A 123 -28.55 -11.65 -13.76
CA ILE A 123 -27.58 -10.57 -13.62
C ILE A 123 -28.33 -9.25 -13.85
N PRO A 124 -28.44 -8.37 -12.86
CA PRO A 124 -29.05 -7.05 -13.03
C PRO A 124 -28.32 -6.21 -14.09
N ALA A 125 -29.08 -5.42 -14.84
CA ALA A 125 -28.50 -4.51 -15.85
C ALA A 125 -27.55 -3.48 -15.21
N GLU A 126 -27.92 -2.95 -14.04
CA GLU A 126 -27.11 -2.00 -13.25
C GLU A 126 -25.70 -2.55 -12.97
N THR A 127 -25.60 -3.83 -12.59
CA THR A 127 -24.30 -4.48 -12.34
C THR A 127 -23.44 -4.56 -13.59
N LEU A 128 -24.05 -4.76 -14.77
CA LEU A 128 -23.31 -4.77 -16.04
C LEU A 128 -22.84 -3.37 -16.40
N GLU A 129 -23.69 -2.36 -16.20
CA GLU A 129 -23.38 -0.95 -16.45
C GLU A 129 -22.26 -0.45 -15.53
N ASP A 130 -22.29 -0.79 -14.23
CA ASP A 130 -21.24 -0.45 -13.28
C ASP A 130 -19.89 -1.08 -13.68
N LEU A 131 -19.88 -2.38 -13.99
CA LEU A 131 -18.66 -3.07 -14.41
C LEU A 131 -18.11 -2.50 -15.73
N ARG A 132 -18.99 -2.07 -16.63
CA ARG A 132 -18.60 -1.36 -17.85
C ARG A 132 -18.07 0.03 -17.56
N GLY A 133 -18.67 0.77 -16.63
CA GLY A 133 -18.25 2.09 -16.18
C GLY A 133 -16.88 2.09 -15.51
N ILE A 134 -16.54 1.01 -14.80
CA ILE A 134 -15.23 0.78 -14.17
C ILE A 134 -14.16 0.31 -15.19
N GLY A 135 -14.55 0.04 -16.45
CA GLY A 135 -13.62 -0.25 -17.54
C GLY A 135 -13.41 -1.73 -17.86
N PHE A 136 -14.21 -2.65 -17.29
CA PHE A 136 -14.13 -4.06 -17.66
C PHE A 136 -14.68 -4.30 -19.08
N SER A 137 -13.98 -5.12 -19.87
CA SER A 137 -14.49 -5.54 -21.19
C SER A 137 -15.60 -6.58 -21.06
N TRP A 138 -16.51 -6.65 -22.04
CA TRP A 138 -17.57 -7.67 -22.08
C TRP A 138 -17.02 -9.10 -21.96
N LYS A 139 -15.83 -9.37 -22.50
CA LYS A 139 -15.17 -10.67 -22.37
C LYS A 139 -14.83 -10.99 -20.91
N LYS A 140 -14.32 -10.00 -20.17
CA LYS A 140 -13.92 -10.15 -18.77
C LYS A 140 -15.14 -10.27 -17.85
N ILE A 141 -16.19 -9.49 -18.13
CA ILE A 141 -17.50 -9.59 -17.45
C ILE A 141 -18.11 -10.99 -17.66
N ALA A 142 -18.12 -11.50 -18.90
CA ALA A 142 -18.63 -12.84 -19.19
C ALA A 142 -17.84 -13.93 -18.45
N GLN A 143 -16.51 -13.79 -18.37
CA GLN A 143 -15.66 -14.70 -17.60
C GLN A 143 -15.96 -14.66 -16.09
N PHE A 144 -16.20 -13.48 -15.52
CA PHE A 144 -16.57 -13.32 -14.11
C PHE A 144 -17.85 -14.08 -13.75
N PHE A 145 -18.87 -13.98 -14.61
CA PHE A 145 -20.15 -14.65 -14.39
C PHE A 145 -20.17 -16.10 -14.92
N GLY A 146 -19.11 -16.56 -15.59
CA GLY A 146 -19.10 -17.88 -16.23
C GLY A 146 -20.18 -18.03 -17.30
N VAL A 147 -20.52 -16.94 -18.00
CA VAL A 147 -21.55 -16.91 -19.04
C VAL A 147 -20.93 -16.78 -20.43
N SER A 148 -21.69 -17.14 -21.46
CA SER A 148 -21.26 -16.93 -22.84
C SER A 148 -21.34 -15.44 -23.21
N ARG A 149 -20.58 -14.99 -24.22
CA ARG A 149 -20.65 -13.61 -24.74
C ARG A 149 -22.01 -13.23 -25.34
N TRP A 150 -22.90 -14.20 -25.54
CA TRP A 150 -24.21 -14.05 -26.18
C TRP A 150 -25.36 -13.93 -25.18
N THR A 151 -25.03 -13.88 -23.88
CA THR A 151 -25.96 -13.58 -22.80
C THR A 151 -26.04 -12.08 -22.59
#